data_AF-A0A1H0LSE7-F1
#
_entry.id   AF-A0A1H0LSE7-F1
#
_cell.length_a   1.000
_cell.length_b   1.000
_cell.length_c   1.000
_cell.angle_alpha   90.00
_cell.angle_beta   90.00
_cell.angle_gamma   90.00
#
_symmetry.space_group_name_H-M   'P 1'
#
loop_
_entity.id
_entity.type
_entity.pdbx_description
1 polymer ?
#
loop_
_entity_poly.entity_id
_entity_poly.type
_entity_poly.pdbx_seq_one_letter_code
_entity_poly.pdbx_strand_id
1 'polypeptide(L)' 'MSMDNLIKMANQIAQFFATQPDQEQAVLSVRNHLQMFWAPSMRKELLAWQVEHKGADLHPLVQAAVSGAGW' A
#
# COMPACT_ATOMS: atom_id res chain seq x y z
N MET A 1 4.94 6.16 14.72
CA MET A 1 5.83 5.26 13.96
C MET A 1 6.58 6.11 12.94
N SER A 2 7.80 5.75 12.51
CA SER A 2 8.47 6.49 11.42
C SER A 2 7.79 6.20 10.08
N MET A 3 7.74 7.19 9.19
CA MET A 3 7.26 7.04 7.82
C MET A 3 8.04 5.95 7.06
N ASP A 4 9.36 5.88 7.24
CA ASP A 4 10.21 4.87 6.58
C ASP A 4 9.79 3.44 6.97
N ASN A 5 9.40 3.23 8.23
CA ASN A 5 8.90 1.95 8.70
C ASN A 5 7.52 1.63 8.11
N LEU A 6 6.66 2.64 7.95
CA LEU A 6 5.34 2.48 7.31
C LEU A 6 5.49 2.04 5.85
N ILE A 7 6.38 2.71 5.09
CA ILE A 7 6.73 2.39 3.70
C ILE A 7 7.29 0.98 3.61
N LYS A 8 8.26 0.64 4.47
CA LYS A 8 8.87 -0.69 4.51
C LYS A 8 7.82 -1.79 4.72
N MET A 9 6.91 -1.62 5.67
CA MET A 9 5.85 -2.60 5.92
C MET A 9 4.89 -2.72 4.74
N ALA A 10 4.45 -1.59 4.15
CA ALA A 10 3.60 -1.62 2.96
C ALA A 10 4.26 -2.39 1.81
N ASN A 11 5.55 -2.16 1.58
CA ASN A 11 6.31 -2.84 0.53
C ASN A 11 6.48 -4.33 0.81
N GLN A 12 6.66 -4.73 2.06
CA GLN A 12 6.74 -6.14 2.43
C GLN A 12 5.41 -6.87 2.17
N ILE A 13 4.28 -6.23 2.48
CA ILE A 13 2.94 -6.75 2.17
C ILE A 13 2.77 -6.91 0.66
N ALA A 14 3.15 -5.89 -0.11
CA ALA A 14 3.09 -5.96 -1.57
C ALA A 14 4.00 -7.04 -2.14
N GLN A 15 5.22 -7.21 -1.61
CA GLN A 15 6.16 -8.24 -2.07
C GLN A 15 5.60 -9.66 -1.86
N PHE A 16 4.86 -9.88 -0.77
CA PHE A 16 4.16 -11.14 -0.54
C PHE A 16 3.12 -11.42 -1.63
N PHE A 17 2.25 -10.45 -1.91
CA PHE A 17 1.20 -10.60 -2.92
C PHE A 17 1.68 -10.50 -4.36
N ALA A 18 2.89 -9.99 -4.62
CA ALA A 18 3.51 -9.94 -5.94
C ALA A 18 3.80 -11.33 -6.54
N THR A 19 3.73 -12.38 -5.73
CA THR A 19 3.82 -13.78 -6.19
C THR A 19 2.54 -14.28 -6.84
N GLN A 20 1.43 -13.54 -6.72
CA GLN A 20 0.18 -13.90 -7.38
C GLN A 20 0.29 -13.66 -8.90
N PRO A 21 -0.23 -14.59 -9.73
CA PRO A 21 -0.14 -14.49 -11.18
C PRO A 21 -1.01 -13.37 -11.75
N ASP A 22 -2.11 -13.03 -11.08
CA ASP A 22 -3.01 -11.95 -11.46
C ASP A 22 -2.62 -10.65 -10.72
N GLN A 23 -2.20 -9.65 -11.49
CA GLN A 23 -1.81 -8.36 -10.95
C GLN A 23 -2.97 -7.57 -10.38
N GLU A 24 -4.16 -7.64 -10.98
CA GLU A 24 -5.34 -6.95 -10.46
C GLU A 24 -5.76 -7.56 -9.13
N GLN A 25 -5.74 -8.88 -9.03
CA GLN A 25 -5.96 -9.59 -7.77
C GLN A 25 -4.91 -9.22 -6.73
N ALA A 26 -3.63 -9.12 -7.11
CA ALA A 26 -2.56 -8.72 -6.20
C ALA A 26 -2.79 -7.31 -5.60
N VAL A 27 -3.19 -6.34 -6.43
CA VAL A 27 -3.53 -4.99 -5.98
C VAL A 27 -4.70 -5.01 -4.99
N LEU A 28 -5.75 -5.77 -5.29
CA LEU A 28 -6.91 -5.90 -4.40
C LEU A 28 -6.54 -6.58 -3.07
N SER A 29 -5.70 -7.61 -3.10
CA SER A 29 -5.21 -8.28 -1.89
C SER A 29 -4.42 -7.32 -0.99
N VAL A 30 -3.53 -6.50 -1.58
CA VAL A 30 -2.78 -5.48 -0.83
C VAL A 30 -3.74 -4.46 -0.21
N ARG A 31 -4.69 -3.93 -0.99
CA ARG A 31 -5.70 -2.98 -0.49
C ARG A 31 -6.46 -3.55 0.70
N ASN A 32 -7.02 -4.76 0.54
CA ASN A 32 -7.82 -5.41 1.58
C ASN A 32 -7.00 -5.65 2.85
N HIS A 33 -5.76 -6.11 2.70
CA HIS A 33 -4.87 -6.33 3.84
C HIS A 33 -4.63 -5.02 4.62
N LEU A 34 -4.30 -3.93 3.91
CA LEU A 34 -4.10 -2.64 4.56
C LEU A 34 -5.39 -2.14 5.23
N GLN A 35 -6.56 -2.28 4.61
CA GLN A 35 -7.83 -1.85 5.20
C GLN A 35 -8.25 -2.66 6.42
N MET A 36 -7.99 -3.97 6.42
CA MET A 36 -8.38 -4.87 7.52
C MET A 36 -7.44 -4.78 8.72
N PHE A 37 -6.13 -4.63 8.48
CA PHE A 37 -5.13 -4.75 9.54
C PHE A 37 -4.51 -3.43 9.97
N TRP A 38 -4.58 -2.38 9.16
CA TRP A 38 -4.00 -1.09 9.52
C TRP A 38 -5.02 -0.15 10.15
N ALA A 39 -4.59 0.53 11.20
CA ALA A 39 -5.36 1.61 11.81
C ALA A 39 -5.66 2.72 10.78
N PRO A 40 -6.80 3.42 10.90
CA PRO A 40 -7.16 4.51 10.00
C PRO A 40 -6.08 5.61 9.88
N SER A 41 -5.34 5.90 10.96
CA SER A 41 -4.23 6.88 10.95
C SER A 41 -3.09 6.46 10.03
N MET A 42 -2.65 5.20 10.12
CA MET A 42 -1.59 4.65 9.28
C MET A 42 -1.94 4.72 7.78
N ARG A 43 -3.21 4.44 7.44
CA ARG A 43 -3.69 4.55 6.06
C ARG A 43 -3.67 5.99 5.54
N LYS A 44 -4.06 6.95 6.39
CA LYS A 44 -3.99 8.38 6.07
C LYS A 44 -2.56 8.85 5.88
N GLU A 45 -1.63 8.42 6.75
CA GLU A 45 -0.20 8.75 6.62
C GLU A 45 0.39 8.21 5.31
N LEU A 46 0.10 6.94 4.97
CA LEU A 46 0.56 6.33 3.72
C LEU A 46 0.01 7.07 2.49
N LEU A 47 -1.27 7.45 2.51
CA LEU A 47 -1.91 8.18 1.43
C LEU A 47 -1.32 9.58 1.27
N ALA A 48 -1.15 10.31 2.37
CA ALA A 48 -0.55 11.64 2.36
C ALA A 48 0.86 11.60 1.77
N TRP A 49 1.68 10.64 2.19
CA TRP A 49 3.01 10.43 1.64
C TRP A 49 3.00 10.15 0.14
N GLN A 50 2.11 9.26 -0.32
CA GLN A 50 1.99 8.94 -1.73
C GLN A 50 1.61 10.15 -2.57
N VAL A 51 0.71 11.00 -2.09
CA VAL A 51 0.31 12.22 -2.79
C VAL A 51 1.47 13.21 -2.88
N GLU A 52 2.20 13.41 -1.78
CA GLU A 52 3.31 14.36 -1.70
C GLU A 52 4.53 13.91 -2.52
N HIS A 53 4.88 12.63 -2.44
CA HIS A 53 6.09 12.07 -3.04
C HIS A 53 5.82 11.31 -4.34
N LYS A 54 4.59 11.35 -4.84
CA LYS A 54 4.14 10.63 -6.05
C LYS A 54 4.46 9.13 -6.01
N GLY A 55 4.34 8.53 -4.83
CA GLY A 55 4.62 7.12 -4.60
C GLY A 55 6.09 6.74 -4.59
N ALA A 56 7.02 7.70 -4.46
CA ALA A 56 8.43 7.39 -4.25
C ALA A 56 8.61 6.40 -3.09
N ASP A 57 9.49 5.44 -3.29
CA ASP A 57 9.81 4.35 -2.37
C ASP A 57 8.67 3.36 -2.08
N LEU A 58 7.48 3.52 -2.68
CA LEU A 58 6.40 2.54 -2.58
C LEU A 58 6.47 1.52 -3.71
N HIS A 59 6.21 0.26 -3.38
CA HIS A 59 6.08 -0.81 -4.36
C HIS A 59 4.89 -0.51 -5.31
N PRO A 60 4.98 -0.82 -6.62
CA PRO A 60 3.92 -0.52 -7.59
C PRO A 60 2.52 -1.01 -7.19
N LEU A 61 2.43 -2.21 -6.60
CA LEU A 61 1.18 -2.75 -6.07
C LEU A 61 0.59 -1.90 -4.93
N VAL A 62 1.41 -1.31 -4.06
CA VAL A 62 0.92 -0.39 -3.01
C VAL A 62 0.40 0.88 -3.65
N GLN A 63 1.14 1.45 -4.60
CA GLN A 63 0.74 2.66 -5.30
C GLN A 63 -0.62 2.49 -5.98
N ALA A 64 -0.82 1.37 -6.68
CA ALA A 64 -2.08 1.02 -7.31
C ALA A 64 -3.18 0.75 -6.27
N ALA A 65 -2.86 0.07 -5.15
CA ALA A 65 -3.82 -0.26 -4.12
C ALA A 65 -4.47 0.99 -3.51
N VAL A 66 -3.69 2.05 -3.29
CA VAL A 66 -4.16 3.27 -2.62
C VAL A 66 -4.56 4.40 -3.57
N SER A 67 -4.37 4.24 -4.90
CA SER A 67 -4.82 5.22 -5.91
C SER A 67 -6.23 4.93 -6.47
N GLY A 68 -6.78 3.74 -6.24
CA GLY A 68 -8.07 3.36 -6.80
C GLY A 68 -9.27 3.94 -6.03
N ALA A 69 -10.41 4.04 -6.68
CA ALA A 69 -11.67 4.46 -6.06
C ALA A 69 -12.02 3.58 -4.85
N GLY A 70 -12.45 4.20 -3.75
CA GLY A 70 -12.83 3.50 -2.50
C GLY A 70 -11.67 3.25 -1.52
N TRP A 71 -10.53 3.92 -1.73
CA TRP A 71 -9.47 4.05 -0.73
C TRP A 71 -9.75 5.19 0.26
#